data_AF-A0A1V8TIM1-F1
#
_entry.id   AF-A0A1V8TIM1-F1
#
_cell.length_a   1.000
_cell.length_b   1.000
_cell.length_c   1.000
_cell.angle_alpha   90.00
_cell.angle_beta   90.00
_cell.angle_gamma   90.00
#
_symmetry.space_group_name_H-M   'P 1'
#
loop_
_entity.id
_entity.type
_entity.pdbx_description
1 polymer ?
#
loop_
_entity_poly.entity_id
_entity_poly.type
_entity_poly.pdbx_seq_one_letter_code
_entity_poly.pdbx_strand_id
1 'polypeptide(L)'
;MGVPFEALLPYGIMASRRMSYHTSSLDPIKSAPQHAIRAIGLTGPIQMFMISGAGLSKLRHMQNGGKRARHSVDQWDRQMMDRDRRLTGFLRGQTDQVLAPEGFELSNGWRVEQRIM
;
A
#
# COMPACT_ATOMS: atom_id res chain seq x y z
N MET A 1 52.32 5.97 -26.04
CA MET A 1 51.89 4.57 -26.32
C MET A 1 50.95 4.15 -25.21
N GLY A 2 49.65 4.40 -25.38
CA GLY A 2 48.63 4.02 -24.39
C GLY A 2 48.43 2.50 -24.44
N VAL A 3 48.36 1.86 -23.27
CA VAL A 3 48.10 0.42 -23.19
C VAL A 3 46.70 0.11 -23.74
N PRO A 4 46.54 -0.89 -24.62
CA PRO A 4 45.24 -1.27 -25.18
C PRO A 4 44.32 -1.81 -24.08
N PHE A 5 43.02 -1.50 -24.14
CA PHE A 5 42.04 -1.87 -23.10
C PHE A 5 41.91 -3.40 -22.92
N GLU A 6 42.30 -4.17 -23.94
CA GLU A 6 42.41 -5.64 -23.91
C GLU A 6 43.43 -6.13 -22.89
N ALA A 7 44.49 -5.35 -22.65
CA ALA A 7 45.48 -5.65 -21.62
C ALA A 7 44.94 -5.44 -20.20
N LEU A 8 43.79 -4.78 -20.04
CA LEU A 8 43.12 -4.54 -18.75
C LEU A 8 42.01 -5.55 -18.44
N LEU A 9 41.54 -6.33 -19.42
CA LEU A 9 40.54 -7.38 -19.21
C LEU A 9 40.93 -8.41 -18.13
N PRO A 10 42.19 -8.90 -18.06
CA PRO A 10 42.61 -9.80 -16.99
C PRO A 10 42.58 -9.14 -15.61
N TYR A 11 42.93 -7.85 -15.54
CA TYR A 11 42.91 -7.06 -14.31
C TYR A 11 41.47 -6.75 -13.85
N GLY A 12 40.53 -6.52 -14.77
CA GLY A 12 39.11 -6.35 -14.45
C GLY A 12 38.46 -7.62 -13.89
N ILE A 13 38.81 -8.79 -14.45
CA ILE A 13 38.34 -10.10 -13.95
C ILE A 13 39.00 -10.47 -12.61
N MET A 14 40.28 -10.14 -12.42
CA MET A 14 40.95 -10.31 -11.12
C MET A 14 40.41 -9.36 -10.06
N ALA A 15 40.06 -8.12 -10.40
CA ALA A 15 39.44 -7.17 -9.48
C ALA A 15 38.01 -7.60 -9.10
N SER A 16 37.21 -8.10 -10.04
CA SER A 16 35.86 -8.60 -9.75
C SER A 16 35.89 -9.87 -8.90
N ARG A 17 36.79 -10.82 -9.18
CA ARG A 17 37.00 -11.99 -8.30
C ARG A 17 37.56 -11.61 -6.93
N ARG A 18 38.51 -10.66 -6.85
CA ARG A 18 39.08 -10.17 -5.58
C ARG A 18 38.02 -9.46 -4.73
N MET A 19 37.07 -8.76 -5.35
CA MET A 19 35.92 -8.16 -4.67
C MET A 19 34.99 -9.23 -4.09
N SER A 20 34.76 -10.35 -4.79
CA SER A 20 33.93 -11.45 -4.27
C SER A 20 34.55 -12.20 -3.08
N TYR A 21 35.88 -12.29 -2.97
CA TYR A 21 36.52 -12.89 -1.78
C TYR A 21 36.44 -11.99 -0.55
N HIS A 22 36.28 -10.67 -0.73
CA HIS A 22 36.10 -9.73 0.38
C HIS A 22 34.62 -9.54 0.77
N THR A 23 33.67 -9.74 -0.14
CA THR A 23 32.23 -9.58 0.16
C THR A 23 31.55 -10.85 0.65
N SER A 24 32.13 -12.04 0.45
CA SER A 24 31.57 -13.30 0.98
C SER A 24 31.52 -13.34 2.52
N SER A 25 32.29 -12.49 3.20
CA SER A 25 32.28 -12.36 4.66
C SER A 25 31.16 -11.45 5.20
N LEU A 26 30.46 -10.72 4.33
CA LEU A 26 29.44 -9.73 4.69
C LEU A 26 28.11 -9.99 4.00
N ASP A 27 27.76 -11.26 3.78
CA ASP A 27 26.37 -11.68 3.54
C ASP A 27 25.73 -12.04 4.89
N PRO A 28 25.17 -11.08 5.67
CA PRO A 28 24.61 -11.35 7.00
C PRO A 28 23.43 -12.34 6.97
N ILE A 29 22.88 -12.62 5.79
CA ILE A 29 21.74 -13.52 5.58
C ILE A 29 22.18 -14.99 5.49
N LYS A 30 23.40 -15.29 5.03
CA LYS A 30 23.86 -16.68 4.83
C LYS A 30 24.51 -17.29 6.08
N SER A 31 25.10 -16.46 6.94
CA SER A 31 25.77 -16.88 8.18
C SER A 31 24.88 -16.81 9.42
N ALA A 32 23.71 -16.19 9.32
CA ALA A 32 22.78 -16.10 10.44
C ALA A 32 22.26 -17.50 10.82
N PRO A 33 22.23 -17.83 12.12
CA PRO A 33 21.70 -19.10 12.55
C PRO A 33 20.23 -19.26 12.12
N GLN A 34 19.87 -20.43 11.61
CA GLN A 34 18.54 -20.70 11.07
C GLN A 34 17.42 -20.39 12.09
N HIS A 35 17.69 -20.52 13.39
CA HIS A 35 16.76 -20.14 14.46
C HIS A 35 16.48 -18.62 14.52
N ALA A 36 17.47 -17.77 14.22
CA ALA A 36 17.29 -16.31 14.19
C ALA A 36 16.52 -15.86 12.94
N ILE A 37 16.78 -16.47 11.79
CA ILE A 37 16.03 -16.22 10.55
C ILE A 37 14.55 -16.65 10.73
N ARG A 38 14.31 -17.81 11.34
CA ARG A 38 12.95 -18.28 11.67
C ARG A 38 12.27 -17.38 12.70
N ALA A 39 12.98 -16.91 13.73
CA ALA A 39 12.41 -16.02 14.74
C ALA A 39 11.96 -14.66 14.16
N ILE A 40 12.76 -14.06 13.27
CA ILE A 40 12.41 -12.78 12.62
C ILE A 40 11.29 -12.97 11.59
N GLY A 41 11.34 -14.05 10.81
CA GLY A 41 10.42 -14.27 9.68
C GLY A 41 9.06 -14.90 10.04
N LEU A 42 8.99 -15.78 11.04
CA LEU A 42 7.78 -16.56 11.35
C LEU A 42 7.08 -16.17 12.66
N THR A 43 7.78 -15.54 13.60
CA THR A 43 7.25 -15.30 14.97
C THR A 43 7.43 -13.86 15.47
N GLY A 44 8.19 -13.06 14.74
CA GLY A 44 8.52 -11.69 15.13
C GLY A 44 7.42 -10.66 14.82
N PRO A 45 7.69 -9.37 15.09
CA PRO A 45 6.75 -8.28 14.82
C PRO A 45 6.34 -8.19 13.35
N ILE A 46 7.20 -8.64 12.43
CA ILE A 46 6.90 -8.67 10.98
C ILE A 46 5.68 -9.56 10.71
N GLN A 47 5.59 -10.76 11.31
CA GLN A 47 4.46 -11.66 11.11
C GLN A 47 3.16 -11.04 11.65
N MET A 48 3.23 -10.38 12.81
CA MET A 48 2.09 -9.66 13.38
C MET A 48 1.60 -8.57 12.42
N PHE A 49 2.49 -7.70 11.95
CA PHE A 49 2.12 -6.62 11.03
C PHE A 49 1.61 -7.14 9.68
N MET A 50 2.12 -8.26 9.19
CA MET A 50 1.65 -8.89 7.95
C MET A 50 0.22 -9.43 8.11
N ILE A 51 -0.06 -10.17 9.19
CA ILE A 51 -1.40 -10.73 9.45
C ILE A 51 -2.39 -9.59 9.72
N SER A 52 -2.04 -8.63 10.57
CA SER A 52 -2.89 -7.47 10.86
C SER A 52 -3.11 -6.61 9.62
N GLY A 53 -2.08 -6.37 8.82
CA GLY A 53 -2.16 -5.60 7.57
C GLY A 53 -3.07 -6.26 6.54
N ALA A 54 -2.91 -7.57 6.33
CA ALA A 54 -3.77 -8.35 5.44
C ALA A 54 -5.23 -8.39 5.94
N GLY A 55 -5.43 -8.61 7.24
CA GLY A 55 -6.75 -8.62 7.88
C GLY A 55 -7.48 -7.28 7.74
N LEU A 56 -6.82 -6.17 8.10
CA LEU A 56 -7.38 -4.82 7.97
C LEU A 56 -7.66 -4.46 6.51
N SER A 57 -6.79 -4.86 5.58
CA SER A 57 -7.01 -4.64 4.15
C SER A 57 -8.27 -5.33 3.65
N LYS A 58 -8.48 -6.60 4.03
CA LYS A 58 -9.69 -7.35 3.67
C LYS A 58 -10.95 -6.75 4.29
N LEU A 59 -10.91 -6.37 5.57
CA LEU A 59 -12.04 -5.74 6.24
C LEU A 59 -12.41 -4.40 5.59
N ARG A 60 -11.43 -3.55 5.29
CA ARG A 60 -11.66 -2.28 4.58
C ARG A 60 -12.24 -2.51 3.18
N HIS A 61 -11.79 -3.54 2.48
CA HIS A 61 -12.34 -3.88 1.17
C HIS A 61 -13.81 -4.31 1.27
N MET A 62 -14.17 -5.10 2.29
CA MET A 62 -15.56 -5.51 2.53
C MET A 62 -16.44 -4.34 2.96
N GLN A 63 -15.97 -3.49 3.86
CA GLN A 63 -16.69 -2.28 4.31
C GLN A 63 -16.93 -1.28 3.17
N ASN A 64 -16.05 -1.25 2.16
CA ASN A 64 -16.20 -0.41 0.98
C ASN A 64 -17.03 -1.06 -0.14
N GLY A 65 -17.73 -2.17 0.15
CA GLY A 65 -18.57 -2.87 -0.84
C GLY A 65 -17.75 -3.52 -1.96
N GLY A 66 -16.56 -4.02 -1.64
CA GLY A 66 -15.65 -4.64 -2.61
C GLY A 66 -14.84 -3.65 -3.44
N LYS A 67 -14.86 -2.35 -3.09
CA LYS A 67 -14.05 -1.33 -3.76
C LYS A 67 -12.78 -1.03 -2.96
N ARG A 68 -11.74 -0.52 -3.64
CA ARG A 68 -10.53 -0.02 -2.96
C ARG A 68 -10.86 1.23 -2.16
N ALA A 69 -10.15 1.44 -1.05
CA ALA A 69 -10.29 2.66 -0.27
C ALA A 69 -9.81 3.87 -1.09
N ARG A 70 -10.51 5.00 -0.99
CA ARG A 70 -10.06 6.26 -1.56
C ARG A 70 -9.07 6.93 -0.60
N HIS A 71 -8.04 7.54 -1.17
CA HIS A 71 -7.04 8.33 -0.46
C HIS A 71 -7.13 9.77 -0.94
N SER A 72 -6.66 10.72 -0.12
CA SER A 72 -6.63 12.15 -0.48
C SER A 72 -8.00 12.74 -0.83
N VAL A 73 -9.04 12.36 -0.08
CA VAL A 73 -10.42 12.80 -0.29
C VAL A 73 -10.58 14.28 0.09
N ASP A 74 -10.83 15.11 -0.92
CA ASP A 74 -11.00 16.55 -0.78
C ASP A 74 -12.41 16.94 -0.33
N GLN A 75 -12.71 18.25 -0.25
CA GLN A 75 -14.03 18.73 0.17
C GLN A 75 -15.12 18.36 -0.85
N TRP A 76 -14.80 18.41 -2.15
CA TRP A 76 -15.73 18.10 -3.22
C TRP A 76 -16.10 16.61 -3.20
N ASP A 77 -15.10 15.74 -3.09
CA ASP A 77 -15.28 14.30 -2.99
C ASP A 77 -16.17 13.91 -1.81
N ARG A 78 -16.03 14.58 -0.66
CA ARG A 78 -16.92 14.35 0.50
C ARG A 78 -18.37 14.67 0.15
N GLN A 79 -18.62 15.80 -0.50
CA GLN A 79 -19.98 16.19 -0.92
C GLN A 79 -20.55 15.20 -1.95
N MET A 80 -19.73 14.75 -2.91
CA MET A 80 -20.15 13.76 -3.90
C MET A 80 -20.44 12.40 -3.26
N MET A 81 -19.66 11.99 -2.27
CA MET A 81 -19.90 10.74 -1.55
C MET A 81 -21.17 10.79 -0.69
N ASP A 82 -21.48 11.93 -0.07
CA ASP A 82 -22.74 12.14 0.64
C ASP A 82 -23.94 12.16 -0.34
N ARG A 83 -23.75 12.73 -1.54
CA ARG A 83 -24.73 12.64 -2.63
C ARG A 83 -24.95 11.19 -3.08
N ASP A 84 -23.90 10.44 -3.35
CA ASP A 84 -23.97 9.05 -3.78
C ASP A 84 -24.66 8.19 -2.71
N ARG A 85 -24.37 8.43 -1.42
CA ARG A 85 -25.08 7.79 -0.31
C ARG A 85 -26.58 8.07 -0.34
N ARG A 86 -27.00 9.29 -0.68
CA ARG A 86 -28.42 9.64 -0.81
C ARG A 86 -29.07 9.00 -2.04
N LEU A 87 -28.30 8.81 -3.12
CA LEU A 87 -28.78 8.17 -4.35
C LEU A 87 -28.89 6.65 -4.24
N THR A 88 -27.96 5.98 -3.55
CA THR A 88 -27.89 4.51 -3.57
C THR A 88 -28.03 3.87 -2.19
N GLY A 89 -28.18 4.66 -1.12
CA GLY A 89 -28.17 4.20 0.26
C GLY A 89 -26.79 3.78 0.79
N PHE A 90 -25.74 3.84 -0.04
CA PHE A 90 -24.40 3.35 0.30
C PHE A 90 -23.31 4.37 -0.05
N LEU A 91 -22.40 4.64 0.88
CA LEU A 91 -21.37 5.69 0.75
C LEU A 91 -20.36 5.46 -0.39
N ARG A 92 -20.34 4.26 -0.98
CA ARG A 92 -19.52 3.89 -2.16
C ARG A 92 -20.36 3.33 -3.31
N GLY A 93 -21.68 3.44 -3.21
CA GLY A 93 -22.57 2.97 -4.25
C GLY A 93 -22.41 3.85 -5.49
N GLN A 94 -22.49 3.23 -6.64
CA GLN A 94 -22.54 3.93 -7.92
C GLN A 94 -23.79 3.43 -8.62
N THR A 95 -24.52 4.36 -9.23
CA THR A 95 -25.69 4.06 -10.04
C THR A 95 -25.55 4.78 -11.37
N ASP A 96 -25.93 4.10 -12.44
CA ASP A 96 -25.97 4.59 -13.81
C ASP A 96 -27.41 4.92 -14.26
N GLN A 97 -28.37 4.83 -13.34
CA GLN A 97 -29.78 5.15 -13.62
C GLN A 97 -29.94 6.61 -14.03
N VAL A 98 -30.66 6.84 -15.14
CA VAL A 98 -30.93 8.17 -15.69
C VAL A 98 -31.86 8.97 -14.76
N LEU A 99 -32.85 8.30 -14.17
CA LEU A 99 -33.80 8.89 -13.23
C LEU A 99 -33.35 8.62 -11.80
N ALA A 100 -33.39 9.66 -10.96
CA ALA A 100 -33.08 9.53 -9.54
C ALA A 100 -34.20 8.74 -8.82
N PRO A 101 -33.87 8.01 -7.73
CA PRO A 101 -34.87 7.29 -6.97
C PRO A 101 -35.85 8.25 -6.28
N GLU A 102 -37.09 7.79 -6.12
CA GLU A 102 -38.14 8.52 -5.41
C GLU A 102 -37.70 8.85 -3.99
N GLY A 103 -37.98 10.08 -3.53
CA GLY A 103 -37.56 10.58 -2.23
C GLY A 103 -36.15 11.18 -2.18
N PHE A 104 -35.34 11.07 -3.25
CA PHE A 104 -34.07 11.81 -3.34
C PHE A 104 -34.28 13.33 -3.22
N GLU A 105 -35.38 13.83 -3.78
CA GLU A 105 -35.81 15.24 -3.72
C GLU A 105 -35.95 15.77 -2.29
N LEU A 106 -36.49 14.93 -1.39
CA LEU A 106 -36.76 15.28 0.01
C LEU A 106 -35.60 14.95 0.96
N SER A 107 -34.59 14.21 0.49
CA SER A 107 -33.47 13.74 1.31
C SER A 107 -32.42 14.84 1.63
N ASN A 108 -32.68 16.10 1.29
CA ASN A 108 -31.72 17.19 1.50
C ASN A 108 -31.75 17.68 2.95
N GLY A 109 -30.76 17.25 3.75
CA GLY A 109 -30.54 17.77 5.10
C GLY A 109 -29.48 18.86 5.12
N TRP A 110 -29.86 20.07 5.49
CA TRP A 110 -28.91 21.12 5.85
C TRP A 110 -28.25 20.78 7.18
N ARG A 111 -26.91 20.81 7.22
CA ARG A 111 -26.15 20.55 8.45
C ARG A 111 -26.22 21.78 9.33
N VAL A 112 -26.71 21.62 10.56
CA VAL A 112 -26.71 22.66 11.58
C VAL A 112 -25.46 22.47 12.43
N GLU A 113 -24.65 23.52 12.53
CA GLU A 113 -23.47 23.53 13.41
C GLU A 113 -23.82 24.19 14.74
N GLN A 114 -23.15 23.76 15.81
CA GLN A 114 -23.27 24.40 17.12
C GLN A 114 -22.56 25.76 17.10
N ARG A 115 -23.11 26.76 17.78
CA ARG A 115 -22.47 28.08 17.90
C ARG A 115 -21.09 27.93 18.54
N ILE A 116 -20.05 28.34 17.83
CA ILE A 116 -18.69 28.43 18.36
C ILE A 116 -18.63 29.65 19.28
N MET A 117 -18.29 29.45 20.56
CA MET A 117 -18.09 30.48 21.59
C MET A 117 -16.63 30.57 21.98
#